data_AF-A0A8E1ZYP3-F1
#
_entry.id   AF-A0A8E1ZYP3-F1
#
_cell.length_a   1.000
_cell.length_b   1.000
_cell.length_c   1.000
_cell.angle_alpha   90.00
_cell.angle_beta   90.00
_cell.angle_gamma   90.00
#
_symmetry.space_group_name_H-M   'P 1'
#
loop_
_entity.id
_entity.type
_entity.pdbx_description
1 polymer ?
#
loop_
_entity_poly.entity_id
_entity_poly.type
_entity_poly.pdbx_seq_one_letter_code
_entity_poly.pdbx_strand_id
1 'polypeptide(L)'
;MKAKLIISNIAFIVALFFMIGGGIYSIPGFILIAAYLILLTFFFTKYVKRSFLNKHSALLYLFLFYVLLTSGFDINTCISLFTTFLACILLPVKQEIIGNNAKYVKIEKLFFFITIGIMMYYCYKSLLLLNENPMALRLLISEEKDDTIVVGGGYALPYSMSLLCPFLLYGSQRIGEKLYKCAIYIVIAAGTLLVLRSLYTTALMIIFFGYLLVAMKKISAKNRALVLLFGVIVLFSFIQLLPHIANYFLNQDSNVVGRRLTEINNIINSTSGGDDDGDFTSRIKLTMSSIMTFLDNPIFGVGPSVHYDYFEMEKIGIGSHAQWFDIFAIYGIFALLLVSFLINAAKKISNNNYSLILFIILGFLNPVFSFTIVFTAFYIAPLLNFLWPANKHYDE
;
A
#
# COMPACT_ATOMS: atom_id res chain seq x y z
N MET A 1 15.20 26.53 12.43
CA MET A 1 14.36 25.30 12.45
C MET A 1 13.46 25.19 11.21
N LYS A 2 12.70 26.25 10.84
CA LYS A 2 11.86 26.26 9.62
C LYS A 2 12.59 25.87 8.32
N ALA A 3 13.73 26.51 8.01
CA ALA A 3 14.51 26.20 6.80
C ALA A 3 14.99 24.73 6.76
N LYS A 4 15.43 24.21 7.91
CA LYS A 4 15.85 22.81 8.06
C LYS A 4 14.72 21.81 7.73
N LEU A 5 13.50 22.09 8.20
CA LEU A 5 12.31 21.29 7.88
C LEU A 5 11.98 21.33 6.38
N ILE A 6 12.05 22.52 5.77
CA ILE A 6 11.80 22.70 4.34
C ILE A 6 12.80 21.89 3.51
N ILE A 7 14.09 22.02 3.79
CA ILE A 7 15.15 21.30 3.05
C ILE A 7 14.98 19.78 3.19
N SER A 8 14.74 19.30 4.42
CA SER A 8 14.48 17.87 4.65
C SER A 8 13.27 17.38 3.85
N ASN A 9 12.18 18.15 3.82
CA ASN A 9 11.00 17.75 3.06
C ASN A 9 11.17 17.84 1.54
N ILE A 10 11.99 18.76 1.02
CA ILE A 10 12.33 18.79 -0.41
C ILE A 10 13.07 17.50 -0.78
N ALA A 11 14.10 17.11 -0.01
CA ALA A 11 14.80 15.85 -0.24
C ALA A 11 13.84 14.65 -0.18
N PHE A 12 12.88 14.66 0.75
CA PHE A 12 11.85 13.64 0.83
C PHE A 12 10.94 13.56 -0.39
N ILE A 13 10.46 14.70 -0.89
CA ILE A 13 9.62 14.77 -2.10
C ILE A 13 10.36 14.18 -3.28
N VAL A 14 11.62 14.56 -3.47
CA VAL A 14 12.42 14.05 -4.59
C VAL A 14 12.57 12.53 -4.47
N ALA A 15 12.87 12.02 -3.28
CA ALA A 15 12.94 10.58 -3.02
C ALA A 15 11.59 9.88 -3.29
N LEU A 16 10.47 10.47 -2.85
CA LEU A 16 9.12 9.95 -3.06
C LEU A 16 8.76 9.85 -4.53
N PHE A 17 9.15 10.82 -5.35
CA PHE A 17 8.90 10.80 -6.79
C PHE A 17 9.47 9.52 -7.40
N PHE A 18 10.75 9.21 -7.15
CA PHE A 18 11.38 7.99 -7.64
C PHE A 18 10.76 6.71 -7.06
N MET A 19 10.44 6.71 -5.77
CA MET A 19 9.91 5.51 -5.13
C MET A 19 8.48 5.16 -5.59
N ILE A 20 7.60 6.14 -5.74
CA ILE A 20 6.22 5.90 -6.19
C ILE A 20 6.19 5.45 -7.65
N GLY A 21 7.11 5.92 -8.50
CA GLY A 21 7.26 5.41 -9.86
C GLY A 21 7.65 3.93 -9.94
N GLY A 22 8.21 3.36 -8.87
CA GLY A 22 8.77 2.01 -8.89
C GLY A 22 10.27 1.98 -9.16
N GLY A 23 10.92 3.15 -9.22
CA GLY A 23 12.37 3.30 -9.29
C GLY A 23 13.09 3.02 -7.96
N ILE A 24 12.46 2.30 -7.03
CA ILE A 24 13.01 1.98 -5.70
C ILE A 24 14.34 1.23 -5.84
N TYR A 25 14.51 0.45 -6.91
CA TYR A 25 15.73 -0.30 -7.20
C TYR A 25 16.79 0.51 -7.96
N SER A 26 16.51 1.77 -8.29
CA SER A 26 17.49 2.63 -8.94
C SER A 26 18.41 3.26 -7.88
N ILE A 27 19.72 3.25 -8.15
CA ILE A 27 20.76 3.90 -7.33
C ILE A 27 20.37 5.34 -6.91
N PRO A 28 19.78 6.18 -7.79
CA PRO A 28 19.31 7.52 -7.40
C PRO A 28 18.29 7.52 -6.26
N GLY A 29 17.34 6.57 -6.25
CA GLY A 29 16.34 6.45 -5.18
C GLY A 29 17.00 6.22 -3.82
N PHE A 30 17.96 5.31 -3.74
CA PHE A 30 18.71 5.04 -2.51
C PHE A 30 19.55 6.22 -2.04
N ILE A 31 20.24 6.91 -2.95
CA ILE A 31 21.04 8.10 -2.62
C ILE A 31 20.14 9.19 -2.02
N LEU A 32 18.96 9.41 -2.58
CA LEU A 32 18.03 10.42 -2.11
C LEU A 32 17.43 10.09 -0.74
N ILE A 33 17.14 8.80 -0.48
CA ILE A 33 16.69 8.34 0.84
C ILE A 33 17.80 8.53 1.87
N ALA A 34 19.04 8.13 1.53
CA ALA A 34 20.18 8.32 2.41
C ALA A 34 20.41 9.80 2.73
N ALA A 35 20.37 10.66 1.71
CA ALA A 35 20.47 12.11 1.87
C ALA A 35 19.35 12.65 2.77
N TYR A 36 18.10 12.21 2.57
CA TYR A 36 16.98 12.60 3.42
C TYR A 36 17.17 12.17 4.87
N LEU A 37 17.62 10.94 5.12
CA LEU A 37 17.88 10.40 6.46
C LEU A 37 19.01 11.14 7.16
N ILE A 38 20.09 11.47 6.43
CA ILE A 38 21.19 12.27 6.94
C ILE A 38 20.69 13.65 7.35
N LEU A 39 19.92 14.32 6.47
CA LEU A 39 19.36 15.65 6.77
C LEU A 39 18.40 15.60 7.95
N LEU A 40 17.54 14.59 8.03
CA LEU A 40 16.60 14.39 9.13
C LEU A 40 17.35 14.17 10.45
N THR A 41 18.38 13.30 10.45
CA THR A 41 19.21 13.01 11.63
C THR A 41 20.02 14.21 12.07
N PHE A 42 20.62 14.94 11.14
CA PHE A 42 21.43 16.13 11.42
C PHE A 42 20.58 17.31 11.92
N PHE A 43 19.37 17.49 11.39
CA PHE A 43 18.51 18.61 11.77
C PHE A 43 17.62 18.35 12.97
N PHE A 44 17.27 17.09 13.23
CA PHE A 44 16.27 16.71 14.23
C PHE A 44 16.75 15.60 15.17
N THR A 45 18.05 15.57 15.48
CA THR A 45 18.72 14.50 16.25
C THR A 45 17.97 14.11 17.52
N LYS A 46 17.41 15.08 18.28
CA LYS A 46 16.61 14.79 19.48
C LYS A 46 15.36 13.93 19.18
N TYR A 47 14.60 14.31 18.15
CA TYR A 47 13.36 13.63 17.74
C TYR A 47 13.66 12.29 17.05
N VAL A 48 14.71 12.26 16.22
CA VAL A 48 15.21 11.04 15.58
C VAL A 48 15.68 10.05 16.63
N LYS A 49 16.49 10.47 17.61
CA LYS A 49 16.95 9.60 18.71
C LYS A 49 15.78 8.96 19.45
N ARG A 50 14.74 9.75 19.78
CA ARG A 50 13.56 9.24 20.49
C ARG A 50 12.73 8.27 19.64
N SER A 51 12.62 8.52 18.34
CA SER A 51 11.82 7.68 17.43
C SER A 51 12.57 6.43 16.95
N PHE A 52 13.85 6.55 16.62
CA PHE A 52 14.70 5.44 16.16
C PHE A 52 15.15 4.54 17.33
N LEU A 53 15.49 5.08 18.49
CA LEU A 53 15.97 4.27 19.63
C LEU A 53 14.85 3.79 20.57
N ASN A 54 13.60 3.73 20.09
CA ASN A 54 12.52 3.20 20.92
C ASN A 54 12.44 1.66 20.83
N LYS A 55 11.87 1.03 21.87
CA LYS A 55 11.74 -0.43 21.96
C LYS A 55 11.02 -1.10 20.78
N HIS A 56 10.17 -0.37 20.05
CA HIS A 56 9.47 -0.91 18.89
C HIS A 56 10.34 -0.88 17.64
N SER A 57 11.07 0.20 17.40
CA SER A 57 12.07 0.31 16.34
C SER A 57 13.20 -0.72 16.52
N ALA A 58 13.54 -1.06 17.78
CA ALA A 58 14.45 -2.16 18.07
C ALA A 58 13.98 -3.51 17.50
N LEU A 59 12.67 -3.78 17.46
CA LEU A 59 12.14 -5.02 16.85
C LEU A 59 12.41 -5.05 15.34
N LEU A 60 12.25 -3.91 14.66
CA LEU A 60 12.60 -3.81 13.24
C LEU A 60 14.11 -3.98 13.03
N TYR A 61 14.96 -3.39 13.87
CA TYR A 61 16.41 -3.54 13.73
C TYR A 61 16.88 -4.97 14.02
N LEU A 62 16.29 -5.64 15.00
CA LEU A 62 16.55 -7.05 15.26
C LEU A 62 16.11 -7.93 14.07
N PHE A 63 14.96 -7.63 13.46
CA PHE A 63 14.52 -8.30 12.25
C PHE A 63 15.47 -8.07 11.08
N LEU A 64 15.87 -6.83 10.82
CA LEU A 64 16.82 -6.50 9.74
C LEU A 64 18.21 -7.10 9.98
N PHE A 65 18.66 -7.13 11.23
CA PHE A 65 19.92 -7.77 11.61
C PHE A 65 19.86 -9.28 11.38
N TYR A 66 18.74 -9.92 11.74
CA TYR A 66 18.50 -11.32 11.40
C TYR A 66 18.60 -11.55 9.88
N VAL A 67 17.89 -10.77 9.06
CA VAL A 67 17.95 -10.88 7.59
C VAL A 67 19.37 -10.67 7.07
N LEU A 68 20.12 -9.69 7.59
CA LEU A 68 21.50 -9.43 7.17
C LEU A 68 22.42 -10.62 7.43
N LEU A 69 22.29 -11.25 8.60
CA LEU A 69 23.10 -12.41 8.95
C LEU A 69 22.76 -13.61 8.07
N THR A 70 21.48 -13.87 7.84
CA THR A 70 21.01 -15.04 7.08
C THR A 70 21.12 -14.87 5.57
N SER A 71 21.15 -13.64 5.07
CA SER A 71 21.40 -13.37 3.64
C SER A 71 22.87 -13.51 3.25
N GLY A 72 23.76 -13.83 4.19
CA GLY A 72 25.20 -13.85 3.93
C GLY A 72 25.77 -12.45 3.73
N PHE A 73 25.22 -11.45 4.44
CA PHE A 73 25.56 -10.03 4.30
C PHE A 73 25.20 -9.42 2.94
N ASP A 74 24.16 -9.92 2.25
CA ASP A 74 23.55 -9.16 1.16
C ASP A 74 22.87 -7.90 1.72
N ILE A 75 23.55 -6.78 1.51
CA ILE A 75 23.12 -5.47 1.96
C ILE A 75 21.88 -4.99 1.16
N ASN A 76 21.71 -5.42 -0.09
CA ASN A 76 20.64 -4.91 -0.95
C ASN A 76 19.25 -5.30 -0.44
N THR A 77 19.07 -6.57 -0.05
CA THR A 77 17.83 -7.05 0.59
C THR A 77 17.50 -6.25 1.85
N CYS A 78 18.50 -6.00 2.69
CA CYS A 78 18.32 -5.22 3.93
C CYS A 78 17.93 -3.76 3.65
N ILE A 79 18.58 -3.13 2.66
CA ILE A 79 18.27 -1.75 2.24
C ILE A 79 16.84 -1.67 1.69
N SER A 80 16.41 -2.65 0.89
CA SER A 80 15.05 -2.70 0.32
C SER A 80 13.98 -2.79 1.40
N LEU A 81 14.16 -3.71 2.36
CA LEU A 81 13.26 -3.86 3.51
C LEU A 81 13.25 -2.61 4.39
N PHE A 82 14.43 -2.07 4.72
CA PHE A 82 14.54 -0.86 5.52
C PHE A 82 13.83 0.33 4.84
N THR A 83 14.03 0.49 3.52
CA THR A 83 13.37 1.53 2.72
C THR A 83 11.85 1.37 2.75
N THR A 84 11.34 0.15 2.57
CA THR A 84 9.91 -0.14 2.60
C THR A 84 9.27 0.25 3.94
N PHE A 85 9.96 -0.03 5.05
CA PHE A 85 9.46 0.29 6.40
C PHE A 85 9.86 1.67 6.90
N LEU A 86 10.59 2.45 6.11
CA LEU A 86 11.05 3.78 6.51
C LEU A 86 9.86 4.68 6.87
N ALA A 87 8.75 4.58 6.14
CA ALA A 87 7.52 5.31 6.40
C ALA A 87 7.00 5.13 7.85
N CYS A 88 7.11 3.91 8.39
CA CYS A 88 6.68 3.57 9.76
C CYS A 88 7.53 4.27 10.84
N ILE A 89 8.77 4.62 10.53
CA ILE A 89 9.68 5.33 11.45
C ILE A 89 9.56 6.85 11.29
N LEU A 90 9.38 7.33 10.06
CA LEU A 90 9.31 8.76 9.76
C LEU A 90 8.07 9.44 10.33
N LEU A 91 6.92 8.77 10.33
CA LEU A 91 5.69 9.39 10.81
C LEU A 91 5.75 9.75 12.30
N PRO A 92 6.21 8.88 13.23
CA PRO A 92 6.44 9.27 14.62
C PRO A 92 7.34 10.51 14.79
N VAL A 93 8.43 10.61 14.01
CA VAL A 93 9.31 11.79 14.02
C VAL A 93 8.51 13.05 13.65
N LYS A 94 7.70 12.96 12.60
CA LYS A 94 6.84 14.06 12.14
C LYS A 94 5.81 14.46 13.18
N GLN A 95 5.14 13.49 13.80
CA GLN A 95 4.17 13.75 14.87
C GLN A 95 4.81 14.50 16.03
N GLU A 96 6.02 14.12 16.47
CA GLU A 96 6.73 14.84 17.52
C GLU A 96 7.11 16.27 17.10
N ILE A 97 7.55 16.48 15.86
CA ILE A 97 7.88 17.83 15.35
C ILE A 97 6.64 18.72 15.33
N ILE A 98 5.52 18.21 14.81
CA ILE A 98 4.25 18.95 14.68
C ILE A 98 3.64 19.23 16.06
N GLY A 99 3.56 18.20 16.92
CA GLY A 99 2.93 18.30 18.24
C GLY A 99 3.60 19.31 19.16
N ASN A 100 4.89 19.56 18.98
CA ASN A 100 5.63 20.57 19.73
C ASN A 100 5.60 21.97 19.09
N ASN A 101 5.07 22.14 17.87
CA ASN A 101 5.16 23.38 17.11
C ASN A 101 4.03 23.55 16.08
N ALA A 102 2.92 24.18 16.47
CA ALA A 102 1.77 24.45 15.61
C ALA A 102 2.11 25.19 14.29
N LYS A 103 3.17 26.01 14.30
CA LYS A 103 3.67 26.73 13.10
C LYS A 103 4.08 25.79 11.96
N TYR A 104 4.39 24.52 12.23
CA TYR A 104 4.75 23.54 11.21
C TYR A 104 3.55 22.84 10.56
N VAL A 105 2.35 22.95 11.14
CA VAL A 105 1.13 22.38 10.54
C VAL A 105 0.91 22.93 9.12
N LYS A 106 1.11 24.24 8.91
CA LYS A 106 0.97 24.86 7.57
C LYS A 106 1.97 24.28 6.56
N ILE A 107 3.20 24.03 7.01
CA ILE A 107 4.27 23.48 6.16
C ILE A 107 3.94 22.02 5.81
N GLU A 108 3.51 21.22 6.77
CA GLU A 108 3.16 19.83 6.55
C GLU A 108 1.86 19.67 5.74
N LYS A 109 0.90 20.61 5.83
CA LYS A 109 -0.24 20.68 4.90
C LYS A 109 0.20 20.87 3.46
N LEU A 110 1.14 21.80 3.22
CA LEU A 110 1.71 22.00 1.88
C LEU A 110 2.38 20.71 1.38
N PHE A 111 3.21 20.07 2.21
CA PHE A 111 3.87 18.82 1.85
C PHE A 111 2.89 17.68 1.58
N PHE A 112 1.83 17.56 2.37
CA PHE A 112 0.76 16.61 2.12
C PHE A 112 0.14 16.81 0.72
N PHE A 113 -0.18 18.05 0.34
CA PHE A 113 -0.72 18.33 -0.99
C PHE A 113 0.29 18.08 -2.12
N ILE A 114 1.58 18.33 -1.89
CA ILE A 114 2.63 17.97 -2.86
C ILE A 114 2.70 16.44 -3.03
N THR A 115 2.69 15.67 -1.95
CA THR A 115 2.67 14.21 -2.00
C THR A 115 1.45 13.68 -2.73
N ILE A 116 0.26 14.23 -2.44
CA ILE A 116 -0.97 13.89 -3.16
C ILE A 116 -0.87 14.29 -4.64
N GLY A 117 -0.26 15.43 -4.96
CA GLY A 117 0.01 15.86 -6.34
C GLY A 117 0.91 14.89 -7.10
N ILE A 118 1.97 14.37 -6.47
CA ILE A 118 2.84 13.34 -7.06
C ILE A 118 2.04 12.06 -7.32
N MET A 119 1.25 11.59 -6.35
CA MET A 119 0.42 10.41 -6.55
C MET A 119 -0.59 10.62 -7.68
N MET A 120 -1.18 11.81 -7.79
CA MET A 120 -2.09 12.17 -8.88
C MET A 120 -1.40 12.18 -10.24
N TYR A 121 -0.17 12.67 -10.32
CA TYR A 121 0.64 12.59 -11.54
C TYR A 121 0.83 11.13 -11.98
N TYR A 122 1.17 10.23 -11.05
CA TYR A 122 1.31 8.80 -11.34
C TYR A 122 -0.03 8.11 -11.67
N CYS A 123 -1.13 8.51 -11.03
CA CYS A 123 -2.47 8.06 -11.40
C CYS A 123 -2.81 8.44 -12.84
N TYR A 124 -2.55 9.69 -13.23
CA TYR A 124 -2.77 10.16 -14.59
C TYR A 124 -1.93 9.38 -15.60
N LYS A 125 -0.63 9.21 -15.34
CA LYS A 125 0.26 8.40 -16.20
C LYS A 125 -0.21 6.96 -16.32
N SER A 126 -0.62 6.33 -15.22
CA SER A 126 -1.19 4.99 -15.23
C SER A 126 -2.46 4.89 -16.05
N LEU A 127 -3.35 5.89 -15.95
CA LEU A 127 -4.58 5.92 -16.73
C LEU A 127 -4.32 6.06 -18.23
N LEU A 128 -3.31 6.84 -18.64
CA LEU A 128 -2.88 6.90 -20.03
C LEU A 128 -2.39 5.53 -20.51
N LEU A 129 -1.50 4.88 -19.75
CA LEU A 129 -0.99 3.55 -20.07
C LEU A 129 -2.12 2.51 -20.15
N LEU A 130 -3.09 2.56 -19.24
CA LEU A 130 -4.24 1.66 -19.24
C LEU A 130 -5.21 1.89 -20.41
N ASN A 131 -5.20 3.08 -21.02
CA ASN A 131 -5.96 3.34 -22.24
C ASN A 131 -5.30 2.69 -23.47
N GLU A 132 -3.96 2.68 -23.51
CA GLU A 132 -3.18 2.04 -24.58
C GLU A 132 -3.19 0.51 -24.43
N ASN A 133 -2.93 0.03 -23.22
CA ASN A 133 -2.93 -1.38 -22.88
C ASN A 133 -3.54 -1.60 -21.48
N PRO A 134 -4.76 -2.18 -21.38
CA PRO A 134 -5.42 -2.48 -20.11
C PRO A 134 -4.62 -3.39 -19.16
N MET A 135 -3.63 -4.14 -19.68
CA MET A 135 -2.76 -5.01 -18.90
C MET A 135 -1.40 -4.37 -18.56
N ALA A 136 -1.14 -3.13 -18.98
CA ALA A 136 0.16 -2.46 -18.80
C ALA A 136 0.66 -2.52 -17.35
N LEU A 137 -0.23 -2.27 -16.37
CA LEU A 137 0.16 -2.30 -14.96
C LEU A 137 0.47 -3.71 -14.42
N ARG A 138 0.01 -4.77 -15.08
CA ARG A 138 0.30 -6.17 -14.75
C ARG A 138 1.59 -6.63 -15.41
N LEU A 139 1.75 -6.31 -16.69
CA LEU A 139 2.94 -6.62 -17.48
C LEU A 139 4.19 -5.95 -16.91
N LEU A 140 4.01 -4.83 -16.22
CA LEU A 140 5.02 -4.16 -15.42
C LEU A 140 5.73 -5.03 -14.38
N ILE A 141 5.14 -6.15 -13.98
CA ILE A 141 5.70 -7.09 -13.01
C ILE A 141 6.46 -8.21 -13.73
N SER A 142 6.06 -8.57 -14.94
CA SER A 142 6.49 -9.80 -15.63
C SER A 142 7.60 -9.60 -16.67
N GLU A 143 7.83 -8.39 -17.17
CA GLU A 143 8.81 -8.14 -18.23
C GLU A 143 10.02 -7.32 -17.74
N GLU A 144 11.21 -7.73 -18.18
CA GLU A 144 12.46 -7.00 -17.98
C GLU A 144 12.35 -5.56 -18.52
N LYS A 145 12.37 -4.61 -17.58
CA LYS A 145 12.96 -3.27 -17.70
C LYS A 145 12.83 -2.60 -19.08
N ASP A 146 11.63 -2.17 -19.45
CA ASP A 146 11.52 -0.96 -20.27
C ASP A 146 11.34 0.24 -19.32
N ASP A 147 12.36 1.12 -19.30
CA ASP A 147 12.45 2.30 -18.41
C ASP A 147 11.24 3.25 -18.57
N THR A 148 10.55 3.18 -19.70
CA THR A 148 9.33 3.95 -19.97
C THR A 148 8.14 3.52 -19.09
N ILE A 149 8.14 2.27 -18.62
CA ILE A 149 6.99 1.67 -17.93
C ILE A 149 7.08 1.91 -16.40
N VAL A 150 8.28 2.20 -15.85
CA VAL A 150 8.53 2.69 -14.47
C VAL A 150 7.87 4.06 -14.19
N VAL A 151 7.18 4.64 -15.17
CA VAL A 151 6.45 5.91 -15.02
C VAL A 151 5.01 5.70 -14.51
N GLY A 152 4.51 4.46 -14.43
CA GLY A 152 3.15 4.15 -13.96
C GLY A 152 3.01 3.79 -12.46
N GLY A 153 4.08 3.50 -11.73
CA GLY A 153 3.98 3.06 -10.32
C GLY A 153 3.43 1.65 -10.11
N GLY A 154 3.21 0.88 -11.18
CA GLY A 154 2.91 -0.55 -11.17
C GLY A 154 1.65 -0.94 -10.38
N TYR A 155 1.58 -2.20 -9.98
CA TYR A 155 0.46 -2.73 -9.17
C TYR A 155 0.34 -2.04 -7.79
N ALA A 156 1.46 -1.60 -7.22
CA ALA A 156 1.50 -0.97 -5.92
C ALA A 156 0.63 0.30 -5.85
N LEU A 157 0.50 1.04 -6.96
CA LEU A 157 -0.27 2.28 -7.00
C LEU A 157 -1.79 2.07 -6.90
N PRO A 158 -2.46 1.20 -7.70
CA PRO A 158 -3.87 0.86 -7.49
C PRO A 158 -4.18 0.35 -6.09
N TYR A 159 -3.34 -0.52 -5.51
CA TYR A 159 -3.53 -0.99 -4.14
C TYR A 159 -3.40 0.14 -3.12
N SER A 160 -2.42 1.02 -3.30
CA SER A 160 -2.26 2.23 -2.48
C SER A 160 -3.51 3.12 -2.57
N MET A 161 -4.04 3.35 -3.78
CA MET A 161 -5.27 4.12 -3.98
C MET A 161 -6.50 3.47 -3.35
N SER A 162 -6.58 2.13 -3.37
CA SER A 162 -7.68 1.39 -2.71
C SER A 162 -7.70 1.60 -1.20
N LEU A 163 -6.54 1.81 -0.57
CA LEU A 163 -6.41 2.16 0.86
C LEU A 163 -6.63 3.67 1.09
N LEU A 164 -6.04 4.50 0.24
CA LEU A 164 -6.01 5.96 0.41
C LEU A 164 -7.38 6.59 0.21
N CYS A 165 -8.14 6.19 -0.82
CA CYS A 165 -9.39 6.87 -1.18
C CYS A 165 -10.46 6.78 -0.07
N PRO A 166 -10.73 5.61 0.54
CA PRO A 166 -11.61 5.54 1.70
C PRO A 166 -11.13 6.42 2.86
N PHE A 167 -9.82 6.45 3.09
CA PHE A 167 -9.26 7.26 4.15
C PHE A 167 -9.41 8.77 3.89
N LEU A 168 -9.14 9.21 2.66
CA LEU A 168 -9.36 10.58 2.21
C LEU A 168 -10.84 10.96 2.32
N LEU A 169 -11.75 10.06 1.95
CA LEU A 169 -13.18 10.27 2.10
C LEU A 169 -13.55 10.48 3.58
N TYR A 170 -13.03 9.64 4.47
CA TYR A 170 -13.21 9.79 5.91
C TYR A 170 -12.63 11.12 6.44
N GLY A 171 -11.41 11.46 6.05
CA GLY A 171 -10.70 12.68 6.46
C GLY A 171 -11.37 13.95 5.95
N SER A 172 -11.92 13.93 4.72
CA SER A 172 -12.61 15.06 4.09
C SER A 172 -13.80 15.58 4.91
N GLN A 173 -14.43 14.70 5.70
CA GLN A 173 -15.53 15.05 6.60
C GLN A 173 -15.11 16.04 7.71
N ARG A 174 -13.81 16.10 8.05
CA ARG A 174 -13.25 16.94 9.11
C ARG A 174 -12.63 18.24 8.61
N ILE A 175 -12.36 18.33 7.32
CA ILE A 175 -11.76 19.52 6.72
C ILE A 175 -12.80 20.63 6.73
N GLY A 176 -12.45 21.86 7.13
CA GLY A 176 -13.37 23.00 7.05
C GLY A 176 -13.35 23.66 5.66
N GLU A 177 -12.15 23.72 5.08
CA GLU A 177 -11.87 24.50 3.87
C GLU A 177 -12.39 23.80 2.60
N LYS A 178 -13.30 24.46 1.88
CA LYS A 178 -13.96 23.91 0.68
C LYS A 178 -12.96 23.55 -0.43
N LEU A 179 -11.93 24.38 -0.63
CA LEU A 179 -10.89 24.15 -1.64
C LEU A 179 -10.17 22.82 -1.41
N TYR A 180 -9.75 22.56 -0.16
CA TYR A 180 -9.08 21.31 0.21
C TYR A 180 -10.00 20.09 0.08
N LYS A 181 -11.28 20.22 0.42
CA LYS A 181 -12.26 19.15 0.15
C LYS A 181 -12.39 18.85 -1.33
N CYS A 182 -12.49 19.88 -2.16
CA CYS A 182 -12.58 19.73 -3.61
C CYS A 182 -11.36 19.00 -4.17
N ALA A 183 -10.16 19.44 -3.78
CA ALA A 183 -8.91 18.79 -4.16
C ALA A 183 -8.89 17.30 -3.74
N ILE A 184 -9.34 16.98 -2.53
CA ILE A 184 -9.44 15.60 -2.05
C ILE A 184 -10.46 14.78 -2.84
N TYR A 185 -11.62 15.34 -3.18
CA TYR A 185 -12.61 14.62 -3.99
C TYR A 185 -12.12 14.35 -5.42
N ILE A 186 -11.34 15.27 -6.01
CA ILE A 186 -10.69 15.03 -7.30
C ILE A 186 -9.74 13.82 -7.19
N VAL A 187 -8.97 13.74 -6.10
CA VAL A 187 -8.04 12.63 -5.85
C VAL A 187 -8.80 11.31 -5.66
N ILE A 188 -9.88 11.32 -4.89
CA ILE A 188 -10.75 10.15 -4.68
C ILE A 188 -11.33 9.69 -6.02
N ALA A 189 -11.82 10.61 -6.86
CA ALA A 189 -12.39 10.27 -8.15
C ALA A 189 -11.34 9.65 -9.08
N ALA A 190 -10.16 10.26 -9.21
CA ALA A 190 -9.08 9.75 -10.03
C ALA A 190 -8.53 8.41 -9.52
N GLY A 191 -8.33 8.26 -8.21
CA GLY A 191 -7.89 7.01 -7.60
C GLY A 191 -8.91 5.89 -7.75
N THR A 192 -10.20 6.17 -7.60
CA THR A 192 -11.27 5.20 -7.86
C THR A 192 -11.30 4.78 -9.32
N LEU A 193 -11.19 5.75 -10.25
CA LEU A 193 -11.12 5.47 -11.67
C LEU A 193 -9.91 4.60 -12.01
N LEU A 194 -8.74 4.87 -11.42
CA LEU A 194 -7.55 4.03 -11.57
C LEU A 194 -7.81 2.60 -11.10
N VAL A 195 -8.38 2.42 -9.90
CA VAL A 195 -8.68 1.07 -9.37
C VAL A 195 -9.66 0.33 -10.29
N LEU A 196 -10.72 1.00 -10.75
CA LEU A 196 -11.69 0.46 -11.72
C LEU A 196 -11.02 0.06 -13.03
N ARG A 197 -10.15 0.91 -13.58
CA ARG A 197 -9.45 0.66 -14.86
C ARG A 197 -8.36 -0.40 -14.75
N SER A 198 -7.75 -0.55 -13.58
CA SER A 198 -6.67 -1.52 -13.34
C SER A 198 -7.14 -2.97 -13.26
N LEU A 199 -8.45 -3.18 -13.07
CA LEU A 199 -9.09 -4.50 -13.00
C LEU A 199 -8.47 -5.45 -11.97
N TYR A 200 -7.83 -4.94 -10.91
CA TYR A 200 -7.38 -5.76 -9.79
C TYR A 200 -8.56 -6.05 -8.87
N THR A 201 -9.10 -7.27 -8.92
CA THR A 201 -10.25 -7.70 -8.10
C THR A 201 -10.03 -7.41 -6.62
N THR A 202 -8.85 -7.72 -6.08
CA THR A 202 -8.52 -7.44 -4.69
C THR A 202 -8.56 -5.94 -4.38
N ALA A 203 -8.01 -5.08 -5.22
CA ALA A 203 -8.06 -3.63 -5.03
C ALA A 203 -9.50 -3.08 -5.08
N LEU A 204 -10.33 -3.64 -5.97
CA LEU A 204 -11.76 -3.31 -6.07
C LEU A 204 -12.53 -3.69 -4.81
N MET A 205 -12.28 -4.88 -4.27
CA MET A 205 -12.89 -5.31 -3.01
C MET A 205 -12.46 -4.40 -1.86
N ILE A 206 -11.17 -4.08 -1.75
CA ILE A 206 -10.64 -3.22 -0.68
C ILE A 206 -11.22 -1.80 -0.76
N ILE A 207 -11.28 -1.18 -1.94
CA ILE A 207 -11.85 0.18 -2.07
C ILE A 207 -13.36 0.17 -1.77
N PHE A 208 -14.09 -0.85 -2.23
CA PHE A 208 -15.52 -1.01 -1.96
C PHE A 208 -15.80 -1.15 -0.46
N PHE A 209 -15.15 -2.11 0.21
CA PHE A 209 -15.27 -2.29 1.65
C PHE A 209 -14.80 -1.07 2.42
N GLY A 210 -13.74 -0.40 1.96
CA GLY A 210 -13.28 0.85 2.52
C GLY A 210 -14.37 1.93 2.50
N TYR A 211 -15.02 2.16 1.36
CA TYR A 211 -16.13 3.12 1.28
C TYR A 211 -17.32 2.72 2.15
N LEU A 212 -17.63 1.43 2.19
CA LEU A 212 -18.69 0.89 3.05
C LEU A 212 -18.39 1.17 4.53
N LEU A 213 -17.16 0.93 5.00
CA LEU A 213 -16.74 1.25 6.37
C LEU A 213 -16.88 2.74 6.70
N VAL A 214 -16.57 3.63 5.75
CA VAL A 214 -16.75 5.08 5.94
C VAL A 214 -18.22 5.45 6.03
N ALA A 215 -19.08 4.88 5.18
CA ALA A 215 -20.52 5.11 5.21
C ALA A 215 -21.16 4.61 6.52
N MET A 216 -20.69 3.47 7.02
CA MET A 216 -21.18 2.85 8.27
C MET A 216 -20.88 3.66 9.54
N LYS A 217 -19.97 4.63 9.49
CA LYS A 217 -19.62 5.45 10.66
C LYS A 217 -20.83 6.15 11.28
N LYS A 218 -21.80 6.57 10.46
CA LYS A 218 -23.03 7.25 10.91
C LYS A 218 -24.16 6.29 11.28
N ILE A 219 -23.93 4.98 11.12
CA ILE A 219 -24.92 3.93 11.36
C ILE A 219 -24.72 3.38 12.77
N SER A 220 -25.85 3.16 13.47
CA SER A 220 -25.86 2.56 14.81
C SER A 220 -25.19 1.18 14.79
N ALA A 221 -24.51 0.81 15.89
CA ALA A 221 -23.76 -0.45 15.96
C ALA A 221 -24.64 -1.68 15.63
N LYS A 222 -25.91 -1.67 16.05
CA LYS A 222 -26.89 -2.72 15.75
C LYS A 222 -27.11 -2.95 14.24
N ASN A 223 -27.09 -1.88 13.44
CA ASN A 223 -27.38 -1.95 12.01
C ASN A 223 -26.13 -2.15 11.14
N ARG A 224 -24.93 -2.09 11.73
CA ARG A 224 -23.66 -2.24 10.99
C ARG A 224 -23.51 -3.62 10.35
N ALA A 225 -23.88 -4.68 11.07
CA ALA A 225 -23.82 -6.04 10.54
C ALA A 225 -24.73 -6.23 9.31
N LEU A 226 -25.94 -5.67 9.35
CA LEU A 226 -26.88 -5.70 8.23
C LEU A 226 -26.34 -4.95 7.01
N VAL A 227 -25.70 -3.79 7.22
CA VAL A 227 -25.11 -3.00 6.13
C VAL A 227 -23.88 -3.70 5.53
N LEU A 228 -23.06 -4.37 6.35
CA LEU A 228 -21.97 -5.22 5.86
C LEU A 228 -22.52 -6.38 5.03
N LEU A 229 -23.50 -7.10 5.55
CA LEU A 229 -24.13 -8.22 4.85
C LEU A 229 -24.75 -7.76 3.53
N PHE A 230 -25.50 -6.66 3.54
CA PHE A 230 -26.06 -6.06 2.33
C PHE A 230 -24.97 -5.63 1.35
N GLY A 231 -23.91 -5.00 1.82
CA GLY A 231 -22.77 -4.62 0.99
C GLY A 231 -22.09 -5.83 0.35
N VAL A 232 -21.91 -6.92 1.10
CA VAL A 232 -21.40 -8.20 0.58
C VAL A 232 -22.34 -8.76 -0.49
N ILE A 233 -23.65 -8.78 -0.25
CA ILE A 233 -24.66 -9.23 -1.23
C ILE A 233 -24.62 -8.37 -2.49
N VAL A 234 -24.54 -7.04 -2.36
CA VAL A 234 -24.43 -6.11 -3.50
C VAL A 234 -23.14 -6.36 -4.28
N LEU A 235 -22.01 -6.57 -3.60
CA LEU A 235 -20.75 -6.87 -4.25
C LEU A 235 -20.82 -8.19 -5.03
N PHE A 236 -21.33 -9.26 -4.41
CA PHE A 236 -21.53 -10.54 -5.09
C PHE A 236 -22.51 -10.42 -6.25
N SER A 237 -23.62 -9.71 -6.07
CA SER A 237 -24.60 -9.47 -7.14
C SER A 237 -23.99 -8.69 -8.29
N PHE A 238 -23.18 -7.67 -8.00
CA PHE A 238 -22.46 -6.91 -9.01
C PHE A 238 -21.45 -7.80 -9.76
N ILE A 239 -20.71 -8.65 -9.05
CA ILE A 239 -19.79 -9.62 -9.67
C ILE A 239 -20.55 -10.60 -10.58
N GLN A 240 -21.71 -11.10 -10.14
CA GLN A 240 -22.58 -11.98 -10.93
C GLN A 240 -23.23 -11.26 -12.13
N LEU A 241 -23.41 -9.94 -12.05
CA LEU A 241 -23.93 -9.11 -13.15
C LEU A 241 -22.84 -8.72 -14.16
N LEU A 242 -21.54 -8.81 -13.80
CA LEU A 242 -20.44 -8.47 -14.71
C LEU A 242 -20.52 -9.22 -16.05
N PRO A 243 -20.81 -10.54 -16.12
CA PRO A 243 -21.03 -11.26 -17.37
C PRO A 243 -22.18 -10.72 -18.23
N HIS A 244 -23.29 -10.29 -17.63
CA HIS A 244 -24.42 -9.74 -18.38
C HIS A 244 -24.11 -8.35 -18.94
N ILE A 245 -23.42 -7.53 -18.13
CA ILE A 245 -22.87 -6.24 -18.57
C ILE A 245 -21.83 -6.48 -19.68
N ALA A 246 -21.03 -7.55 -19.60
CA ALA A 246 -20.09 -8.00 -20.62
C ALA A 246 -20.78 -8.18 -21.96
N ASN A 247 -21.80 -9.03 -21.95
CA ASN A 247 -22.49 -9.48 -23.15
C ASN A 247 -23.22 -8.31 -23.82
N TYR A 248 -23.73 -7.36 -23.03
CA TYR A 248 -24.28 -6.12 -23.56
C TYR A 248 -23.23 -5.29 -24.31
N PHE A 249 -22.00 -5.19 -23.78
CA PHE A 249 -20.93 -4.44 -24.41
C PHE A 249 -20.19 -5.20 -25.53
N LEU A 250 -20.23 -6.54 -25.54
CA LEU A 250 -19.64 -7.37 -26.59
C LEU A 250 -20.33 -7.24 -27.94
N ASN A 251 -21.62 -6.88 -27.93
CA ASN A 251 -22.36 -6.55 -29.15
C ASN A 251 -21.96 -5.19 -29.75
N GLN A 252 -20.93 -4.52 -29.19
CA GLN A 252 -20.31 -3.34 -29.76
C GLN A 252 -18.84 -3.65 -30.07
N ASP A 253 -18.53 -3.85 -31.36
CA ASP A 253 -17.27 -4.41 -31.89
C ASP A 253 -15.95 -3.72 -31.48
N SER A 254 -16.02 -2.59 -30.79
CA SER A 254 -14.86 -1.81 -30.33
C SER A 254 -14.73 -1.69 -28.81
N ASN A 255 -15.59 -2.35 -28.02
CA ASN A 255 -15.61 -2.12 -26.58
C ASN A 255 -14.59 -2.98 -25.82
N VAL A 256 -13.50 -2.34 -25.39
CA VAL A 256 -12.46 -2.89 -24.51
C VAL A 256 -13.06 -3.45 -23.21
N VAL A 257 -14.14 -2.86 -22.70
CA VAL A 257 -14.85 -3.35 -21.51
C VAL A 257 -15.57 -4.66 -21.82
N GLY A 258 -16.18 -4.78 -23.01
CA GLY A 258 -16.83 -6.01 -23.48
C GLY A 258 -15.84 -7.18 -23.52
N ARG A 259 -14.71 -7.03 -24.22
CA ARG A 259 -13.67 -8.09 -24.35
C ARG A 259 -13.15 -8.58 -23.00
N ARG A 260 -12.93 -7.69 -22.03
CA ARG A 260 -12.39 -8.05 -20.71
C ARG A 260 -13.42 -8.68 -19.79
N LEU A 261 -14.68 -8.25 -19.90
CA LEU A 261 -15.75 -8.92 -19.18
C LEU A 261 -16.01 -10.32 -19.77
N THR A 262 -15.74 -10.55 -21.07
CA THR A 262 -15.68 -11.91 -21.66
C THR A 262 -14.55 -12.73 -21.08
N GLU A 263 -13.35 -12.16 -20.90
CA GLU A 263 -12.23 -12.88 -20.28
C GLU A 263 -12.54 -13.26 -18.83
N ILE A 264 -13.12 -12.34 -18.05
CA ILE A 264 -13.59 -12.65 -16.69
C ILE A 264 -14.66 -13.73 -16.73
N ASN A 265 -15.63 -13.65 -17.65
CA ASN A 265 -16.64 -14.67 -17.85
C ASN A 265 -16.04 -16.02 -18.28
N ASN A 266 -15.00 -16.01 -19.11
CA ASN A 266 -14.30 -17.21 -19.54
C ASN A 266 -13.49 -17.81 -18.39
N ILE A 267 -12.84 -17.00 -17.54
CA ILE A 267 -12.14 -17.44 -16.32
C ILE A 267 -13.14 -18.02 -15.28
N ILE A 268 -14.34 -17.46 -15.19
CA ILE A 268 -15.40 -17.94 -14.28
C ILE A 268 -16.02 -19.24 -14.82
N ASN A 269 -16.28 -19.32 -16.13
CA ASN A 269 -16.96 -20.44 -16.78
C ASN A 269 -16.03 -21.58 -17.23
N SER A 270 -14.71 -21.39 -17.26
CA SER A 270 -13.72 -22.44 -17.54
C SER A 270 -13.58 -23.47 -16.40
N THR A 271 -14.50 -23.47 -15.44
CA THR A 271 -14.62 -24.44 -14.34
C THR A 271 -14.99 -25.86 -14.80
N SER A 272 -15.06 -26.13 -16.10
CA SER A 272 -15.33 -27.46 -16.65
C SER A 272 -14.25 -27.88 -17.66
N GLY A 273 -13.13 -28.42 -17.16
CA GLY A 273 -12.43 -29.54 -17.82
C GLY A 273 -11.24 -29.24 -18.73
N GLY A 274 -10.55 -28.12 -18.60
CA GLY A 274 -9.23 -27.91 -19.20
C GLY A 274 -8.21 -27.51 -18.14
N ASP A 275 -6.96 -27.97 -18.26
CA ASP A 275 -5.85 -27.84 -17.29
C ASP A 275 -5.41 -26.41 -16.90
N ASP A 276 -6.22 -25.38 -17.15
CA ASP A 276 -5.99 -24.02 -16.70
C ASP A 276 -6.70 -23.78 -15.35
N ASP A 277 -5.97 -24.09 -14.28
CA ASP A 277 -6.27 -23.71 -12.90
C ASP A 277 -6.80 -22.26 -12.80
N GLY A 278 -8.09 -22.10 -12.51
CA GLY A 278 -8.70 -20.78 -12.35
C GLY A 278 -8.00 -19.90 -11.30
N ASP A 279 -7.88 -18.60 -11.58
CA ASP A 279 -7.16 -17.56 -10.80
C ASP A 279 -7.47 -17.57 -9.29
N PHE A 280 -8.64 -18.03 -8.87
CA PHE A 280 -8.97 -18.17 -7.45
C PHE A 280 -8.41 -19.44 -6.81
N THR A 281 -8.56 -20.58 -7.49
CA THR A 281 -8.03 -21.87 -7.02
C THR A 281 -6.51 -21.85 -6.97
N SER A 282 -5.86 -21.26 -7.98
CA SER A 282 -4.40 -21.07 -7.98
C SER A 282 -3.93 -20.21 -6.80
N ARG A 283 -4.63 -19.11 -6.49
CA ARG A 283 -4.31 -18.28 -5.30
C ARG A 283 -4.46 -19.02 -3.98
N ILE A 284 -5.47 -19.88 -3.84
CA ILE A 284 -5.62 -20.74 -2.65
C ILE A 284 -4.45 -21.72 -2.58
N LYS A 285 -4.11 -22.40 -3.68
CA LYS A 285 -2.96 -23.32 -3.74
C LYS A 285 -1.67 -22.61 -3.35
N LEU A 286 -1.42 -21.41 -3.89
CA LEU A 286 -0.23 -20.60 -3.60
C LEU A 286 -0.20 -20.15 -2.13
N THR A 287 -1.34 -19.75 -1.57
CA THR A 287 -1.47 -19.43 -0.14
C THR A 287 -1.18 -20.63 0.74
N MET A 288 -1.74 -21.79 0.41
CA MET A 288 -1.52 -23.04 1.13
C MET A 288 -0.07 -23.49 1.01
N SER A 289 0.56 -23.29 -0.14
CA SER A 289 1.98 -23.55 -0.34
C SER A 289 2.83 -22.78 0.66
N SER A 290 2.65 -21.45 0.78
CA SER A 290 3.36 -20.65 1.78
C SER A 290 3.10 -21.14 3.22
N ILE A 291 1.87 -21.55 3.54
CA ILE A 291 1.55 -22.11 4.86
C ILE A 291 2.33 -23.41 5.11
N MET A 292 2.34 -24.33 4.15
CA MET A 292 3.07 -25.60 4.27
C MET A 292 4.58 -25.35 4.38
N THR A 293 5.14 -24.45 3.55
CA THR A 293 6.55 -24.05 3.63
C THR A 293 6.92 -23.52 5.02
N PHE A 294 6.05 -22.74 5.67
CA PHE A 294 6.25 -22.31 7.06
C PHE A 294 6.20 -23.48 8.04
N LEU A 295 5.23 -24.39 7.90
CA LEU A 295 5.10 -25.55 8.79
C LEU A 295 6.31 -26.50 8.69
N ASP A 296 6.89 -26.63 7.49
CA ASP A 296 8.10 -27.42 7.26
C ASP A 296 9.37 -26.72 7.78
N ASN A 297 9.38 -25.37 7.80
CA ASN A 297 10.54 -24.56 8.20
C ASN A 297 10.18 -23.48 9.25
N PRO A 298 9.64 -23.85 10.42
CA PRO A 298 8.96 -22.90 11.32
C PRO A 298 9.90 -21.91 12.01
N ILE A 299 11.17 -22.27 12.21
CA ILE A 299 12.11 -21.45 12.98
C ILE A 299 12.73 -20.37 12.10
N PHE A 300 13.41 -20.77 11.02
CA PHE A 300 14.18 -19.86 10.18
C PHE A 300 13.50 -19.51 8.86
N GLY A 301 12.39 -20.16 8.52
CA GLY A 301 11.82 -20.08 7.18
C GLY A 301 12.78 -20.61 6.12
N VAL A 302 12.44 -20.38 4.87
CA VAL A 302 13.24 -20.83 3.72
C VAL A 302 14.13 -19.74 3.14
N GLY A 303 13.87 -18.47 3.44
CA GLY A 303 14.64 -17.33 2.92
C GLY A 303 16.16 -17.46 3.06
N PRO A 304 16.70 -17.91 4.22
CA PRO A 304 18.14 -18.13 4.38
C PRO A 304 18.75 -19.13 3.39
N SER A 305 18.01 -20.19 3.03
CA SER A 305 18.50 -21.26 2.14
C SER A 305 18.63 -20.83 0.68
N VAL A 306 17.92 -19.78 0.30
CA VAL A 306 17.90 -19.21 -1.06
C VAL A 306 18.37 -17.77 -1.09
N HIS A 307 19.05 -17.31 -0.04
CA HIS A 307 19.58 -15.95 0.09
C HIS A 307 18.55 -14.84 -0.19
N TYR A 308 17.26 -15.10 0.10
CA TYR A 308 16.15 -14.20 -0.19
C TYR A 308 16.00 -13.80 -1.67
N ASP A 309 16.49 -14.63 -2.59
CA ASP A 309 16.24 -14.45 -4.02
C ASP A 309 14.76 -14.72 -4.34
N TYR A 310 14.12 -13.76 -5.01
CA TYR A 310 12.68 -13.81 -5.28
C TYR A 310 12.30 -15.00 -6.19
N PHE A 311 13.09 -15.27 -7.22
CA PHE A 311 12.80 -16.34 -8.18
C PHE A 311 13.01 -17.72 -7.56
N GLU A 312 14.03 -17.88 -6.73
CA GLU A 312 14.25 -19.13 -6.00
C GLU A 312 13.19 -19.36 -4.92
N MET A 313 12.72 -18.30 -4.25
CA MET A 313 11.61 -18.39 -3.28
C MET A 313 10.32 -18.91 -3.92
N GLU A 314 9.99 -18.48 -5.14
CA GLU A 314 8.80 -18.96 -5.86
C GLU A 314 8.89 -20.47 -6.16
N LYS A 315 10.08 -20.96 -6.56
CA LYS A 315 10.31 -22.38 -6.87
C LYS A 315 10.16 -23.31 -5.67
N ILE A 316 10.44 -22.83 -4.46
CA ILE A 316 10.38 -23.61 -3.21
C ILE A 316 9.03 -23.46 -2.49
N GLY A 317 8.03 -22.89 -3.16
CA GLY A 317 6.65 -22.87 -2.67
C GLY A 317 6.22 -21.59 -1.97
N ILE A 318 6.95 -20.48 -2.11
CA ILE A 318 6.43 -19.16 -1.71
C ILE A 318 5.46 -18.64 -2.76
N GLY A 319 4.19 -18.56 -2.39
CA GLY A 319 3.11 -18.23 -3.32
C GLY A 319 3.04 -16.79 -3.80
N SER A 320 3.71 -15.84 -3.13
CA SER A 320 3.76 -14.41 -3.51
C SER A 320 2.38 -13.76 -3.73
N HIS A 321 1.36 -14.25 -3.03
CA HIS A 321 -0.02 -13.76 -3.15
C HIS A 321 -0.65 -13.38 -1.81
N ALA A 322 -0.10 -13.84 -0.70
CA ALA A 322 -0.66 -13.60 0.62
C ALA A 322 0.47 -13.21 1.57
N GLN A 323 0.79 -11.91 1.55
CA GLN A 323 1.96 -11.33 2.20
C GLN A 323 2.20 -11.87 3.62
N TRP A 324 1.16 -11.98 4.44
CA TRP A 324 1.34 -12.44 5.82
C TRP A 324 1.88 -13.86 5.89
N PHE A 325 1.32 -14.79 5.12
CA PHE A 325 1.79 -16.16 5.07
C PHE A 325 3.17 -16.25 4.41
N ASP A 326 3.40 -15.45 3.36
CA ASP A 326 4.70 -15.39 2.69
C ASP A 326 5.81 -14.95 3.66
N ILE A 327 5.58 -13.96 4.52
CA ILE A 327 6.60 -13.53 5.52
C ILE A 327 6.90 -14.67 6.50
N PHE A 328 5.89 -15.38 7.00
CA PHE A 328 6.14 -16.50 7.91
C PHE A 328 6.90 -17.62 7.21
N ALA A 329 6.58 -17.92 5.95
CA ALA A 329 7.31 -18.91 5.16
C ALA A 329 8.76 -18.50 4.89
N ILE A 330 9.00 -17.22 4.57
CA ILE A 330 10.32 -16.68 4.25
C ILE A 330 11.21 -16.56 5.50
N TYR A 331 10.67 -16.08 6.63
CA TYR A 331 11.46 -15.70 7.81
C TYR A 331 11.20 -16.56 9.06
N GLY A 332 10.30 -17.54 9.00
CA GLY A 332 9.91 -18.37 10.13
C GLY A 332 9.34 -17.56 11.29
N ILE A 333 9.61 -17.99 12.51
CA ILE A 333 9.14 -17.32 13.74
C ILE A 333 9.71 -15.89 13.90
N PHE A 334 10.84 -15.57 13.25
CA PHE A 334 11.40 -14.22 13.28
C PHE A 334 10.52 -13.19 12.57
N ALA A 335 9.58 -13.63 11.71
CA ALA A 335 8.50 -12.80 11.19
C ALA A 335 7.72 -12.06 12.28
N LEU A 336 7.61 -12.65 13.49
CA LEU A 336 6.91 -12.04 14.62
C LEU A 336 7.53 -10.71 15.06
N LEU A 337 8.84 -10.51 14.86
CA LEU A 337 9.50 -9.24 15.14
C LEU A 337 8.95 -8.12 14.25
N LEU A 338 8.83 -8.40 12.95
CA LEU A 338 8.29 -7.45 11.97
C LEU A 338 6.80 -7.20 12.20
N VAL A 339 5.99 -8.25 12.38
CA VAL A 339 4.55 -8.11 12.66
C VAL A 339 4.33 -7.30 13.95
N SER A 340 5.10 -7.57 14.99
CA SER A 340 5.03 -6.81 16.25
C SER A 340 5.42 -5.35 16.06
N PHE A 341 6.44 -5.06 15.25
CA PHE A 341 6.79 -3.69 14.87
C PHE A 341 5.62 -2.98 14.17
N LEU A 342 5.02 -3.61 13.15
CA LEU A 342 3.92 -3.03 12.37
C LEU A 342 2.68 -2.77 13.21
N ILE A 343 2.29 -3.70 14.09
CA ILE A 343 1.17 -3.51 15.02
C ILE A 343 1.43 -2.32 15.95
N ASN A 344 2.65 -2.22 16.49
CA ASN A 344 3.01 -1.13 17.40
C ASN A 344 3.09 0.22 16.68
N ALA A 345 3.64 0.25 15.46
CA ALA A 345 3.64 1.44 14.62
C ALA A 345 2.20 1.91 14.37
N ALA A 346 1.32 0.99 13.94
CA ALA A 346 -0.07 1.31 13.68
C ALA A 346 -0.82 1.87 14.90
N LYS A 347 -0.61 1.28 16.09
CA LYS A 347 -1.20 1.75 17.36
C LYS A 347 -0.79 3.17 17.71
N LYS A 348 0.45 3.58 17.43
CA LYS A 348 0.92 4.96 17.67
C LYS A 348 0.36 5.95 16.65
N ILE A 349 0.11 5.46 15.46
CA ILE A 349 -0.10 6.28 14.27
C ILE A 349 -1.56 6.71 14.10
N SER A 350 -2.52 5.91 14.56
CA SER A 350 -3.93 6.29 14.46
C SER A 350 -4.74 5.87 15.68
N ASN A 351 -5.60 6.78 16.17
CA ASN A 351 -6.76 6.42 16.98
C ASN A 351 -7.85 5.72 16.15
N ASN A 352 -7.63 5.53 14.85
CA ASN A 352 -8.64 5.08 13.89
C ASN A 352 -8.17 3.83 13.14
N ASN A 353 -8.48 2.67 13.70
CA ASN A 353 -7.97 1.37 13.27
C ASN A 353 -8.34 0.97 11.82
N TYR A 354 -9.13 1.73 11.06
CA TYR A 354 -9.57 1.33 9.72
C TYR A 354 -8.43 1.16 8.71
N SER A 355 -7.42 2.05 8.68
CA SER A 355 -6.30 1.89 7.73
C SER A 355 -5.48 0.64 8.04
N LEU A 356 -5.28 0.34 9.32
CA LEU A 356 -4.63 -0.89 9.77
C LEU A 356 -5.46 -2.13 9.40
N ILE A 357 -6.78 -2.10 9.64
CA ILE A 357 -7.66 -3.21 9.29
C ILE A 357 -7.61 -3.48 7.79
N LEU A 358 -7.72 -2.44 6.95
CA LEU A 358 -7.64 -2.59 5.50
C LEU A 358 -6.26 -3.07 5.05
N PHE A 359 -5.18 -2.60 5.66
CA PHE A 359 -3.82 -3.07 5.37
C PHE A 359 -3.63 -4.54 5.76
N ILE A 360 -4.17 -4.97 6.91
CA ILE A 360 -4.14 -6.38 7.35
C ILE A 360 -4.95 -7.24 6.38
N ILE A 361 -6.19 -6.85 6.06
CA ILE A 361 -7.02 -7.59 5.10
C ILE A 361 -6.32 -7.69 3.74
N LEU A 362 -5.76 -6.58 3.25
CA LEU A 362 -5.04 -6.58 1.99
C LEU A 362 -3.83 -7.52 2.03
N GLY A 363 -3.08 -7.59 3.14
CA GLY A 363 -1.94 -8.51 3.27
C GLY A 363 -2.32 -10.00 3.31
N PHE A 364 -3.57 -10.35 3.60
CA PHE A 364 -4.06 -11.73 3.43
C PHE A 364 -4.48 -12.04 1.99
N LEU A 365 -4.76 -11.01 1.18
CA LEU A 365 -5.30 -11.14 -0.17
C LEU A 365 -4.30 -10.78 -1.28
N ASN A 366 -3.20 -10.11 -0.93
CA ASN A 366 -2.17 -9.65 -1.85
C ASN A 366 -0.83 -9.36 -1.16
N PRO A 367 0.28 -9.30 -1.93
CA PRO A 367 1.50 -8.63 -1.50
C PRO A 367 1.23 -7.18 -1.11
N VAL A 368 1.71 -6.78 0.07
CA VAL A 368 1.54 -5.41 0.59
C VAL A 368 2.84 -4.72 0.94
N PHE A 369 3.98 -5.41 0.84
CA PHE A 369 5.29 -4.87 1.20
C PHE A 369 5.98 -4.15 0.03
N SER A 370 5.22 -3.34 -0.69
CA SER A 370 5.79 -2.29 -1.53
C SER A 370 5.87 -0.99 -0.75
N PHE A 371 6.91 -0.19 -1.01
CA PHE A 371 7.05 1.13 -0.39
C PHE A 371 5.78 1.97 -0.54
N THR A 372 5.17 2.01 -1.73
CA THR A 372 3.98 2.85 -2.00
C THR A 372 2.80 2.47 -1.11
N ILE A 373 2.54 1.16 -0.91
CA ILE A 373 1.44 0.67 -0.07
C ILE A 373 1.73 0.99 1.40
N VAL A 374 2.91 0.65 1.89
CA VAL A 374 3.31 0.91 3.29
C VAL A 374 3.34 2.40 3.59
N PHE A 375 3.89 3.21 2.68
CA PHE A 375 3.92 4.67 2.78
C PHE A 375 2.51 5.26 2.83
N THR A 376 1.60 4.76 2.01
CA THR A 376 0.20 5.20 2.04
C THR A 376 -0.47 4.86 3.37
N ALA A 377 -0.33 3.62 3.84
CA ALA A 377 -0.99 3.11 5.04
C ALA A 377 -0.44 3.72 6.34
N PHE A 378 0.88 3.91 6.43
CA PHE A 378 1.58 4.31 7.65
C PHE A 378 2.09 5.75 7.66
N TYR A 379 2.04 6.49 6.55
CA TYR A 379 2.45 7.89 6.51
C TYR A 379 1.36 8.82 5.98
N ILE A 380 0.89 8.63 4.74
CA ILE A 380 -0.07 9.57 4.12
C ILE A 380 -1.41 9.56 4.84
N ALA A 381 -2.02 8.37 4.97
CA ALA A 381 -3.34 8.25 5.55
C ALA A 381 -3.35 8.81 6.98
N PRO A 382 -2.46 8.42 7.90
CA PRO A 382 -2.52 8.94 9.26
C PRO A 382 -2.21 10.43 9.37
N LEU A 383 -1.39 11.01 8.47
CA LEU A 383 -1.03 12.44 8.47
C LEU A 383 -2.27 13.35 8.41
N LEU A 384 -3.31 12.95 7.69
CA LEU A 384 -4.60 13.67 7.64
C LEU A 384 -5.23 13.89 9.02
N ASN A 385 -5.10 12.93 9.95
CA ASN A 385 -5.63 13.08 11.31
C ASN A 385 -4.91 14.19 12.09
N PHE A 386 -3.62 14.42 11.79
CA PHE A 386 -2.81 15.44 12.44
C PHE A 386 -3.00 16.83 11.82
N LEU A 387 -3.21 16.90 10.51
CA LEU A 387 -3.34 18.17 9.79
C LEU A 387 -4.73 18.80 9.95
N TRP A 388 -5.76 18.00 10.16
CA TRP A 388 -7.16 18.45 10.34
C TRP A 388 -7.82 17.72 11.52
N PRO A 389 -7.44 18.04 12.77
CA PRO A 389 -8.06 17.46 13.96
C PRO A 389 -9.55 17.77 13.98
N ALA A 390 -10.36 16.80 14.42
CA ALA A 390 -11.81 16.88 14.39
C ALA A 390 -12.41 17.94 15.33
N ASN A 391 -11.61 18.48 16.27
CA ASN A 391 -12.05 19.45 17.25
C ASN A 391 -11.13 20.68 17.24
N LYS A 392 -11.75 21.85 17.07
CA LYS A 392 -11.20 23.18 17.36
C LYS A 392 -10.81 23.23 18.85
N HIS A 393 -9.52 23.12 19.17
CA HIS A 393 -8.93 23.58 20.43
C HIS A 393 -7.43 23.88 20.29
N TYR A 394 -6.98 24.27 19.09
CA TYR A 394 -5.60 24.75 18.86
C TYR A 394 -5.56 26.25 18.48
N ASP A 395 -6.66 26.95 18.66
CA ASP A 395 -6.71 28.41 18.61
C ASP A 395 -6.83 28.95 20.04
N GLU A 396 -5.83 28.67 20.89
CA GLU A 396 -5.45 29.49 22.06
C GLU A 396 -3.92 29.56 22.15
#